data_AF-A0A6D2JKD6-F1
#
_entry.id   AF-A0A6D2JKD6-F1
#
_cell.length_a   1.000
_cell.length_b   1.000
_cell.length_c   1.000
_cell.angle_alpha   90.00
_cell.angle_beta   90.00
_cell.angle_gamma   90.00
#
_symmetry.space_group_name_H-M   'P 1'
#
loop_
_entity.id
_entity.type
_entity.pdbx_description
1 polymer ?
#
loop_
_entity_poly.entity_id
_entity_poly.type
_entity_poly.pdbx_seq_one_letter_code
_entity_poly.pdbx_strand_id
1 'polypeptide(L)'
;MSLQEGGLSLKVSELSATYQNNDMVIFATLNLPLANGATINTVWQYRSLSENNPLSHPTSCNNIRSISTLNLVSGASSCAYVIDVAGWATELKLGGESPGIQFTAHRAIGIALFCLATVFALFLRPKPKHKYRVYWNIYHHTIGYTVIILAVVNIFKGLDILSPDVQCRIAYTAIIVALGIVAAVLEAFTWYVIIKRGKAEESAKTAQLGNAGQSQYA
;
A
#
# COMPACT_ATOMS: atom_id res chain seq x y z
N MET A 1 42.12 0.14 -3.22
CA MET A 1 41.45 0.07 -4.54
C MET A 1 40.47 1.22 -4.60
N SER A 2 40.75 2.27 -5.39
CA SER A 2 39.78 3.35 -5.60
C SER A 2 38.83 2.92 -6.71
N LEU A 3 37.52 2.89 -6.43
CA LEU A 3 36.53 2.73 -7.47
C LEU A 3 36.58 3.98 -8.36
N GLN A 4 36.80 3.79 -9.66
CA GLN A 4 36.85 4.89 -10.61
C GLN A 4 35.43 5.32 -10.93
N GLU A 5 35.14 6.62 -10.79
CA GLU A 5 33.82 7.15 -11.11
C GLU A 5 33.52 6.97 -12.59
N GLY A 6 32.47 6.19 -12.88
CA GLY A 6 31.94 5.99 -14.22
C GLY A 6 30.58 6.66 -14.35
N GLY A 7 30.27 7.15 -15.56
CA GLY A 7 28.94 7.71 -15.83
C GLY A 7 27.85 6.66 -15.60
N LEU A 8 26.86 6.99 -14.78
CA LEU A 8 25.71 6.12 -14.52
C LEU A 8 24.76 6.12 -15.73
N SER A 9 24.24 4.95 -16.11
CA SER A 9 23.25 4.81 -17.19
C SER A 9 21.90 5.45 -16.85
N LEU A 10 21.69 5.79 -15.57
CA LEU A 10 20.48 6.40 -15.04
C LEU A 10 20.79 7.85 -14.63
N LYS A 11 19.88 8.78 -14.96
CA LYS A 11 19.99 10.17 -14.50
C LYS A 11 19.69 10.24 -13.00
N VAL A 12 20.74 10.46 -12.22
CA VAL A 12 20.66 10.61 -10.77
C VAL A 12 21.14 12.00 -10.35
N SER A 13 20.65 12.47 -9.22
CA SER A 13 21.04 13.72 -8.55
C SER A 13 21.36 13.43 -7.08
N GLU A 14 21.97 14.37 -6.36
CA GLU A 14 22.27 14.25 -4.92
C GLU A 14 23.07 12.99 -4.55
N LEU A 15 24.09 12.68 -5.36
CA LEU A 15 25.02 11.59 -5.09
C LEU A 15 25.85 11.88 -3.84
N SER A 16 25.88 10.95 -2.90
CA SER A 16 26.75 10.97 -1.73
C SER A 16 27.14 9.54 -1.35
N ALA A 17 28.25 9.35 -0.65
CA ALA A 17 28.65 8.05 -0.16
C ALA A 17 29.28 8.16 1.22
N THR A 18 29.00 7.19 2.08
CA THR A 18 29.62 7.07 3.40
C THR A 18 30.28 5.72 3.54
N TYR A 19 31.48 5.70 4.12
CA TYR A 19 32.19 4.48 4.42
C TYR A 19 32.35 4.35 5.94
N GLN A 20 31.70 3.36 6.55
CA GLN A 20 31.80 3.06 7.97
C GLN A 20 31.73 1.55 8.19
N ASN A 21 32.47 1.03 9.18
CA ASN A 21 32.45 -0.39 9.56
C ASN A 21 32.72 -1.38 8.41
N ASN A 22 33.62 -1.01 7.49
CA ASN A 22 33.92 -1.79 6.28
C ASN A 22 32.79 -1.84 5.23
N ASP A 23 31.69 -1.11 5.45
CA ASP A 23 30.55 -0.99 4.55
C ASP A 23 30.57 0.36 3.82
N MET A 24 30.28 0.32 2.51
CA MET A 24 30.09 1.50 1.67
C MET A 24 28.59 1.66 1.39
N VAL A 25 28.02 2.79 1.80
CA VAL A 25 26.62 3.15 1.52
C VAL A 25 26.63 4.31 0.54
N ILE A 26 25.97 4.14 -0.61
CA ILE A 26 25.83 5.17 -1.64
C ILE A 26 24.38 5.69 -1.62
N PHE A 27 24.23 7.00 -1.48
CA PHE A 27 22.97 7.72 -1.58
C PHE A 27 22.87 8.35 -2.97
N ALA A 28 21.72 8.22 -3.62
CA ALA A 28 21.44 8.87 -4.89
C ALA A 28 19.93 9.09 -5.04
N THR A 29 19.55 10.24 -5.58
CA THR A 29 18.17 10.58 -5.94
C THR A 29 17.94 10.25 -7.41
N LEU A 30 17.06 9.29 -7.69
CA LEU A 30 16.75 8.86 -9.06
C LEU A 30 15.60 9.69 -9.65
N ASN A 31 15.86 10.41 -10.74
CA ASN A 31 14.81 11.10 -11.49
C ASN A 31 14.14 10.12 -12.46
N LEU A 32 12.99 9.58 -12.05
CA LEU A 32 12.24 8.59 -12.82
C LEU A 32 11.54 9.26 -14.03
N PRO A 33 11.86 8.86 -15.29
CA PRO A 33 11.11 9.31 -16.44
C PRO A 33 9.70 8.71 -16.39
N LEU A 34 8.71 9.56 -16.08
CA LEU A 34 7.30 9.18 -15.90
C LEU A 34 6.58 8.80 -17.21
N ALA A 35 7.32 8.49 -18.27
CA ALA A 35 6.77 8.24 -19.61
C ALA A 35 5.93 6.95 -19.70
N ASN A 36 6.19 5.97 -18.83
CA ASN A 36 5.53 4.64 -18.84
C ASN A 36 4.75 4.35 -17.53
N GLY A 37 4.19 5.36 -16.89
CA GLY A 37 3.29 5.16 -15.74
C GLY A 37 3.95 4.77 -14.42
N ALA A 38 5.26 5.05 -14.27
CA ALA A 38 6.04 4.86 -13.03
C ALA A 38 6.09 3.42 -12.50
N THR A 39 5.97 2.43 -13.39
CA THR A 39 6.11 1.02 -13.04
C THR A 39 7.59 0.64 -13.00
N ILE A 40 8.05 0.11 -11.88
CA ILE A 40 9.41 -0.43 -11.70
C ILE A 40 9.36 -1.94 -11.50
N ASN A 41 10.38 -2.63 -12.01
CA ASN A 41 10.61 -4.03 -11.68
C ASN A 41 11.71 -4.09 -10.61
N THR A 42 11.38 -4.63 -9.44
CA THR A 42 12.34 -4.89 -8.37
C THR A 42 12.84 -6.32 -8.52
N VAL A 43 14.16 -6.48 -8.63
CA VAL A 43 14.82 -7.78 -8.63
C VAL A 43 15.70 -7.83 -7.38
N TRP A 44 15.52 -8.84 -6.54
CA TRP A 44 16.43 -9.05 -5.41
C TRP A 44 17.56 -9.99 -5.84
N GLN A 45 18.79 -9.52 -5.72
CA GLN A 45 20.00 -10.30 -5.94
C GLN A 45 20.82 -10.35 -4.64
N TYR A 46 21.33 -11.54 -4.29
CA TYR A 46 22.23 -11.74 -3.15
C TYR A 46 23.39 -12.65 -3.58
N ARG A 47 24.65 -12.23 -3.36
CA ARG A 47 25.83 -13.06 -3.61
C ARG A 47 27.11 -12.52 -2.93
N SER A 48 28.02 -13.44 -2.61
CA SER A 48 29.39 -13.16 -2.16
C SER A 48 30.32 -12.77 -3.33
N LEU A 49 31.16 -11.77 -3.10
CA LEU A 49 32.24 -11.40 -4.01
C LEU A 49 33.37 -12.44 -3.91
N SER A 50 33.99 -12.78 -5.04
CA SER A 50 35.28 -13.51 -5.06
C SER A 50 36.30 -12.59 -5.68
N GLU A 51 37.35 -12.27 -4.93
CA GLU A 51 38.45 -11.39 -5.39
C GLU A 51 37.93 -10.10 -6.06
N ASN A 52 37.00 -9.42 -5.38
CA ASN A 52 36.35 -8.17 -5.82
C ASN A 52 35.53 -8.24 -7.13
N ASN A 53 35.32 -9.41 -7.73
CA ASN A 53 34.47 -9.56 -8.90
C ASN A 53 33.09 -10.14 -8.53
N PRO A 54 31.98 -9.60 -9.08
CA PRO A 54 30.67 -10.21 -8.95
C PRO A 54 30.67 -11.58 -9.65
N LEU A 55 30.41 -12.65 -8.91
CA LEU A 55 30.37 -13.99 -9.51
C LEU A 55 29.03 -14.24 -10.25
N SER A 56 29.05 -14.96 -11.38
CA SER A 56 27.86 -15.38 -12.16
C SER A 56 26.91 -16.30 -11.37
N HIS A 57 25.64 -15.92 -11.20
CA HIS A 57 24.64 -16.67 -10.41
C HIS A 57 24.08 -17.89 -11.15
N PRO A 58 23.65 -18.96 -10.43
CA PRO A 58 22.97 -20.08 -11.04
C PRO A 58 21.58 -19.62 -11.49
N THR A 59 21.20 -19.90 -12.73
CA THR A 59 19.88 -19.62 -13.32
C THR A 59 18.80 -20.60 -12.82
N SER A 60 18.82 -20.93 -11.52
CA SER A 60 17.82 -21.79 -10.89
C SER A 60 16.47 -21.06 -10.75
N CYS A 61 15.37 -21.81 -10.75
CA CYS A 61 13.99 -21.28 -10.71
C CYS A 61 13.73 -20.26 -9.59
N ASN A 62 14.37 -20.41 -8.42
CA ASN A 62 14.18 -19.49 -7.29
C ASN A 62 14.76 -18.09 -7.58
N ASN A 63 15.85 -18.00 -8.34
CA ASN A 63 16.48 -16.73 -8.72
C ASN A 63 15.76 -16.04 -9.88
N ILE A 64 15.21 -16.83 -10.81
CA ILE A 64 14.43 -16.31 -11.95
C ILE A 64 13.06 -15.78 -11.51
N ARG A 65 12.50 -16.31 -10.40
CA ARG A 65 11.22 -15.87 -9.82
C ARG A 65 11.33 -14.68 -8.87
N SER A 66 12.53 -14.16 -8.62
CA SER A 66 12.79 -13.02 -7.72
C SER A 66 12.54 -11.67 -8.42
N ILE A 67 11.41 -11.54 -9.12
CA ILE A 67 11.02 -10.32 -9.84
C ILE A 67 9.62 -9.92 -9.35
N SER A 68 9.50 -8.69 -8.89
CA SER A 68 8.21 -8.07 -8.56
C SER A 68 8.06 -6.77 -9.35
N THR A 69 6.83 -6.47 -9.77
CA THR A 69 6.49 -5.24 -10.47
C THR A 69 5.69 -4.34 -9.54
N LEU A 70 6.19 -3.14 -9.28
CA LEU A 70 5.56 -2.13 -8.41
C LEU A 70 5.22 -0.90 -9.24
N ASN A 71 3.97 -0.44 -9.17
CA ASN A 71 3.61 0.86 -9.71
C ASN A 71 3.81 1.95 -8.63
N LEU A 72 4.69 2.90 -8.87
CA LEU A 72 5.05 3.94 -7.88
C LEU A 72 3.99 5.05 -7.75
N VAL A 73 3.04 5.16 -8.69
CA VAL A 73 1.97 6.17 -8.66
C VAL A 73 0.74 5.64 -7.92
N SER A 74 0.41 4.35 -8.09
CA SER A 74 -0.72 3.71 -7.39
C SER A 74 -0.32 2.97 -6.11
N GLY A 75 0.96 2.64 -5.95
CA GLY A 75 1.46 1.81 -4.84
C GLY A 75 1.06 0.33 -4.94
N ALA A 76 0.43 -0.10 -6.04
CA ALA A 76 -0.09 -1.45 -6.20
C ALA A 76 0.99 -2.42 -6.70
N SER A 77 1.09 -3.59 -6.04
CA SER A 77 1.89 -4.74 -6.45
C SER A 77 1.01 -5.83 -7.07
N SER A 78 1.39 -6.36 -8.23
CA SER A 78 0.62 -7.41 -8.93
C SER A 78 0.45 -8.69 -8.09
N CYS A 79 1.42 -9.03 -7.24
CA CYS A 79 1.38 -10.23 -6.41
C CYS A 79 0.26 -10.21 -5.36
N ALA A 80 -0.08 -9.05 -4.80
CA ALA A 80 -1.15 -8.95 -3.79
C ALA A 80 -2.52 -9.33 -4.38
N TYR A 81 -2.83 -8.82 -5.56
CA TYR A 81 -4.08 -9.15 -6.26
C TYR A 81 -4.19 -10.64 -6.60
N VAL A 82 -3.09 -11.28 -7.02
CA VAL A 82 -3.08 -12.71 -7.34
C VAL A 82 -3.33 -13.55 -6.09
N ILE A 83 -2.78 -13.16 -4.93
CA ILE A 83 -3.01 -13.84 -3.65
C ILE A 83 -4.48 -13.71 -3.23
N ASP A 84 -5.07 -12.51 -3.34
CA ASP A 84 -6.46 -12.27 -2.96
C ASP A 84 -7.45 -13.07 -3.83
N VAL A 85 -7.23 -13.09 -5.15
CA VAL A 85 -8.05 -13.87 -6.09
C VAL A 85 -7.90 -15.38 -5.86
N ALA A 86 -6.67 -15.85 -5.61
CA ALA A 86 -6.40 -17.25 -5.33
C ALA A 86 -7.05 -17.70 -4.01
N GLY A 87 -6.94 -16.90 -2.94
CA GLY A 87 -7.59 -17.17 -1.66
C GLY A 87 -9.10 -17.29 -1.78
N TRP A 88 -9.75 -16.36 -2.49
CA TRP A 88 -11.18 -16.41 -2.77
C TRP A 88 -11.60 -17.63 -3.60
N ALA A 89 -10.83 -17.97 -4.65
CA ALA A 89 -11.13 -19.12 -5.49
C ALA A 89 -10.99 -20.45 -4.73
N THR A 90 -9.98 -20.57 -3.87
CA THR A 90 -9.81 -21.72 -2.97
C THR A 90 -10.98 -21.84 -2.01
N GLU A 91 -11.45 -20.72 -1.44
CA GLU A 91 -12.61 -20.72 -0.53
C GLU A 91 -13.92 -21.16 -1.22
N LEU A 92 -14.14 -20.75 -2.47
CA LEU A 92 -15.28 -21.25 -3.27
C LEU A 92 -15.19 -22.74 -3.59
N LYS A 93 -13.99 -23.24 -3.88
CA LYS A 93 -13.75 -24.66 -4.17
C LYS A 93 -14.04 -25.52 -2.95
N LEU A 94 -13.52 -25.14 -1.78
CA LEU A 94 -13.74 -25.84 -0.52
C LEU A 94 -15.22 -25.80 -0.08
N GLY A 95 -15.92 -24.70 -0.35
CA GLY A 95 -17.36 -24.58 -0.07
C GLY A 95 -18.27 -25.38 -1.01
N GLY A 96 -17.77 -25.90 -2.13
CA GLY A 96 -18.52 -26.75 -3.07
C GLY A 96 -18.42 -28.24 -2.78
N GLU A 97 -17.36 -28.67 -2.10
CA GLU A 97 -17.03 -30.08 -1.85
C GLU A 97 -17.48 -30.61 -0.48
N SER A 98 -18.26 -29.83 0.30
CA SER A 98 -18.83 -30.26 1.58
C SER A 98 -20.32 -30.61 1.45
N PRO A 99 -20.69 -31.91 1.38
CA PRO A 99 -22.08 -32.32 1.40
C PRO A 99 -22.62 -32.23 2.83
N GLY A 100 -23.56 -31.31 3.08
CA GLY A 100 -24.36 -31.29 4.31
C GLY A 100 -24.19 -30.07 5.22
N ILE A 101 -23.23 -29.17 4.97
CA ILE A 101 -23.06 -27.97 5.81
C ILE A 101 -23.06 -26.70 4.95
N GLN A 102 -24.25 -26.14 4.77
CA GLN A 102 -24.46 -24.87 4.09
C GLN A 102 -24.26 -23.73 5.11
N PHE A 103 -23.03 -23.29 5.34
CA PHE A 103 -22.79 -22.03 6.08
C PHE A 103 -22.98 -20.83 5.16
N THR A 104 -24.23 -20.62 4.78
CA THR A 104 -24.65 -19.67 3.75
C THR A 104 -24.31 -18.23 4.11
N ALA A 105 -24.37 -17.86 5.40
CA ALA A 105 -24.16 -16.49 5.84
C ALA A 105 -22.69 -16.04 5.70
N HIS A 106 -21.72 -16.83 6.21
CA HIS A 106 -20.29 -16.53 6.07
C HIS A 106 -19.89 -16.47 4.59
N ARG A 107 -20.31 -17.47 3.80
CA ARG A 107 -20.04 -17.51 2.36
C ARG A 107 -20.66 -16.33 1.60
N ALA A 108 -21.89 -15.95 1.91
CA ALA A 108 -22.57 -14.82 1.26
C ALA A 108 -21.88 -13.49 1.61
N ILE A 109 -21.49 -13.29 2.87
CA ILE A 109 -20.77 -12.09 3.29
C ILE A 109 -19.38 -12.05 2.64
N GLY A 110 -18.65 -13.16 2.58
CA GLY A 110 -17.35 -13.27 1.91
C GLY A 110 -17.42 -12.94 0.40
N ILE A 111 -18.43 -13.45 -0.31
CA ILE A 111 -18.66 -13.12 -1.72
C ILE A 111 -18.98 -11.63 -1.89
N ALA A 112 -19.85 -11.08 -1.05
CA ALA A 112 -20.21 -9.67 -1.09
C ALA A 112 -18.98 -8.76 -0.86
N LEU A 113 -18.11 -9.11 0.10
CA LEU A 113 -16.86 -8.41 0.37
C LEU A 113 -15.92 -8.41 -0.85
N PHE A 114 -15.74 -9.56 -1.50
CA PHE A 114 -14.89 -9.68 -2.68
C PHE A 114 -15.43 -8.87 -3.87
N CYS A 115 -16.75 -8.89 -4.08
CA CYS A 115 -17.40 -8.06 -5.10
C CYS A 115 -17.24 -6.57 -4.81
N LEU A 116 -17.42 -6.13 -3.57
CA LEU A 116 -17.26 -4.72 -3.19
C LEU A 116 -15.80 -4.26 -3.34
N ALA A 117 -14.82 -5.10 -2.99
CA ALA A 117 -13.39 -4.78 -3.10
C ALA A 117 -12.91 -4.65 -4.55
N THR A 118 -13.33 -5.57 -5.43
CA THR A 118 -12.94 -5.55 -6.85
C THR A 118 -13.58 -4.38 -7.61
N VAL A 119 -14.83 -4.04 -7.30
CA VAL A 119 -15.50 -2.87 -7.88
C VAL A 119 -14.86 -1.56 -7.41
N PHE A 120 -14.36 -1.49 -6.17
CA PHE A 120 -13.62 -0.33 -5.66
C PHE A 120 -12.29 -0.09 -6.38
N ALA A 121 -11.55 -1.16 -6.68
CA ALA A 121 -10.25 -1.09 -7.33
C ALA A 121 -10.32 -0.58 -8.78
N LEU A 122 -11.46 -0.79 -9.47
CA LEU A 122 -11.67 -0.39 -10.86
C LEU A 122 -12.17 1.05 -11.02
N PHE A 123 -12.51 1.71 -9.92
CA PHE A 123 -13.21 2.99 -9.96
C PHE A 123 -12.18 4.14 -10.06
N LEU A 124 -12.14 4.79 -11.22
CA LEU A 124 -11.15 5.80 -11.59
C LEU A 124 -11.15 7.00 -10.62
N ARG A 125 -10.05 7.19 -9.89
CA ARG A 125 -9.83 8.33 -8.99
C ARG A 125 -10.04 9.66 -9.75
N PRO A 126 -11.02 10.50 -9.37
CA PRO A 126 -11.29 11.76 -10.06
C PRO A 126 -10.14 12.77 -9.97
N LYS A 127 -9.96 13.58 -11.03
CA LYS A 127 -8.89 14.60 -11.10
C LYS A 127 -9.01 15.64 -9.95
N PRO A 128 -7.89 16.14 -9.41
CA PRO A 128 -7.83 16.90 -8.14
C PRO A 128 -8.71 18.15 -8.03
N LYS A 129 -9.01 18.82 -9.14
CA LYS A 129 -9.59 20.18 -9.14
C LYS A 129 -11.11 20.23 -9.34
N HIS A 130 -11.79 19.09 -9.36
CA HIS A 130 -13.23 19.02 -9.64
C HIS A 130 -14.05 18.69 -8.39
N LYS A 131 -15.29 19.22 -8.30
CA LYS A 131 -16.24 18.98 -7.20
C LYS A 131 -16.47 17.49 -6.89
N TYR A 132 -16.26 16.62 -7.88
CA TYR A 132 -16.40 15.16 -7.76
C TYR A 132 -15.38 14.50 -6.83
N ARG A 133 -14.24 15.14 -6.53
CA ARG A 133 -13.26 14.58 -5.58
C ARG A 133 -13.76 14.57 -4.14
N VAL A 134 -14.62 15.50 -3.77
CA VAL A 134 -15.23 15.54 -2.43
C VAL A 134 -16.25 14.42 -2.27
N TYR A 135 -17.16 14.27 -3.23
CA TYR A 135 -18.12 13.16 -3.27
C TYR A 135 -17.42 11.80 -3.30
N TRP A 136 -16.32 11.70 -4.05
CA TRP A 136 -15.48 10.50 -4.07
C TRP A 136 -14.91 10.15 -2.70
N ASN A 137 -14.38 11.13 -1.97
CA ASN A 137 -13.84 10.89 -0.64
C ASN A 137 -14.93 10.42 0.34
N ILE A 138 -16.12 11.05 0.31
CA ILE A 138 -17.25 10.64 1.15
C ILE A 138 -17.67 9.21 0.82
N TYR A 139 -17.84 8.91 -0.47
CA TYR A 139 -18.14 7.56 -0.96
C TYR A 139 -17.06 6.55 -0.55
N HIS A 140 -15.78 6.91 -0.72
CA HIS A 140 -14.64 6.04 -0.40
C HIS A 140 -14.59 5.69 1.09
N HIS A 141 -14.78 6.67 1.97
CA HIS A 141 -14.80 6.43 3.42
C HIS A 141 -16.03 5.64 3.86
N THR A 142 -17.22 5.98 3.36
CA THR A 142 -18.48 5.30 3.76
C THR A 142 -18.49 3.82 3.36
N ILE A 143 -18.09 3.50 2.13
CA ILE A 143 -17.98 2.11 1.69
C ILE A 143 -16.79 1.41 2.36
N GLY A 144 -15.67 2.09 2.56
CA GLY A 144 -14.51 1.55 3.27
C GLY A 144 -14.88 1.07 4.69
N TYR A 145 -15.60 1.89 5.46
CA TYR A 145 -16.09 1.49 6.79
C TYR A 145 -17.08 0.34 6.73
N THR A 146 -17.96 0.34 5.73
CA THR A 146 -18.92 -0.76 5.51
C THR A 146 -18.18 -2.08 5.27
N VAL A 147 -17.15 -2.07 4.42
CA VAL A 147 -16.31 -3.25 4.13
C VAL A 147 -15.58 -3.75 5.38
N ILE A 148 -15.00 -2.84 6.19
CA ILE A 148 -14.33 -3.23 7.44
C ILE A 148 -15.30 -3.91 8.41
N ILE A 149 -16.50 -3.34 8.61
CA ILE A 149 -17.51 -3.92 9.50
C ILE A 149 -17.94 -5.30 8.99
N LEU A 150 -18.24 -5.42 7.70
CA LEU A 150 -18.62 -6.69 7.08
C LEU A 150 -17.52 -7.73 7.19
N ALA A 151 -16.24 -7.34 7.06
CA ALA A 151 -15.10 -8.23 7.24
C ALA A 151 -15.02 -8.77 8.68
N VAL A 152 -15.17 -7.91 9.68
CA VAL A 152 -15.18 -8.33 11.09
C VAL A 152 -16.32 -9.31 11.35
N VAL A 153 -17.54 -9.00 10.90
CA VAL A 153 -18.70 -9.92 11.02
C VAL A 153 -18.43 -11.24 10.29
N ASN A 154 -17.84 -11.17 9.10
CA ASN A 154 -17.50 -12.35 8.31
C ASN A 154 -16.56 -13.27 9.09
N ILE A 155 -15.54 -12.69 9.72
CA ILE A 155 -14.55 -13.48 10.46
C ILE A 155 -15.17 -14.11 11.70
N PHE A 156 -15.97 -13.39 12.50
CA PHE A 156 -16.63 -13.99 13.65
C PHE A 156 -17.58 -15.12 13.25
N LYS A 157 -18.31 -14.96 12.14
CA LYS A 157 -19.14 -16.04 11.58
C LYS A 157 -18.29 -17.23 11.11
N GLY A 158 -17.12 -16.98 10.51
CA GLY A 158 -16.16 -18.03 10.14
C GLY A 158 -15.56 -18.74 11.35
N LEU A 159 -15.30 -18.00 12.43
CA LEU A 159 -14.79 -18.54 13.68
C LEU A 159 -15.84 -19.42 14.38
N ASP A 160 -17.09 -18.96 14.45
CA ASP A 160 -18.18 -19.73 15.07
C ASP A 160 -18.44 -21.07 14.35
N ILE A 161 -18.16 -21.15 13.04
CA ILE A 161 -18.20 -22.42 12.26
C ILE A 161 -17.16 -23.42 12.77
N LEU A 162 -15.97 -22.94 13.10
CA LEU A 162 -14.85 -23.78 13.52
C LEU A 162 -14.97 -24.26 14.97
N SER A 163 -15.94 -23.75 15.73
CA SER A 163 -16.18 -24.09 17.15
C SER A 163 -14.90 -24.08 18.02
N PRO A 164 -14.03 -23.06 17.94
CA PRO A 164 -12.74 -23.09 18.61
C PRO A 164 -12.87 -22.87 20.13
N ASP A 165 -11.81 -23.24 20.85
CA ASP A 165 -11.69 -22.96 22.27
C ASP A 165 -11.78 -21.45 22.59
N VAL A 166 -12.29 -21.12 23.77
CA VAL A 166 -12.51 -19.74 24.24
C VAL A 166 -11.22 -18.92 24.18
N GLN A 167 -10.05 -19.53 24.38
CA GLN A 167 -8.76 -18.85 24.31
C GLN A 167 -8.45 -18.30 22.90
N CYS A 168 -8.73 -19.08 21.85
CA CYS A 168 -8.52 -18.65 20.46
C CYS A 168 -9.43 -17.48 20.08
N ARG A 169 -10.68 -17.52 20.55
CA ARG A 169 -11.65 -16.43 20.33
C ARG A 169 -11.22 -15.14 20.99
N ILE A 170 -10.72 -15.21 22.24
CA ILE A 170 -10.22 -14.05 22.97
C ILE A 170 -8.97 -13.48 22.31
N ALA A 171 -7.98 -14.33 21.98
CA ALA A 171 -6.76 -13.90 21.32
C ALA A 171 -7.06 -13.19 19.98
N TYR A 172 -7.97 -13.76 19.19
CA TYR A 172 -8.36 -13.19 17.92
C TYR A 172 -9.11 -11.85 18.07
N THR A 173 -10.03 -11.77 19.03
CA THR A 173 -10.75 -10.53 19.36
C THR A 173 -9.78 -9.44 19.80
N ALA A 174 -8.76 -9.77 20.59
CA ALA A 174 -7.73 -8.83 21.03
C ALA A 174 -6.92 -8.26 19.84
N ILE A 175 -6.59 -9.10 18.86
CA ILE A 175 -5.88 -8.67 17.64
C ILE A 175 -6.73 -7.69 16.84
N ILE A 176 -8.02 -7.97 16.62
CA ILE A 176 -8.93 -7.06 15.90
C ILE A 176 -9.02 -5.71 16.62
N VAL A 177 -9.20 -5.73 17.94
CA VAL A 177 -9.28 -4.49 18.74
C VAL A 177 -7.98 -3.70 18.65
N ALA A 178 -6.83 -4.36 18.75
CA ALA A 178 -5.53 -3.71 18.61
C ALA A 178 -5.37 -3.04 17.22
N LEU A 179 -5.72 -3.75 16.14
CA LEU A 179 -5.71 -3.21 14.78
C LEU A 179 -6.66 -2.01 14.64
N GLY A 180 -7.85 -2.08 15.25
CA GLY A 180 -8.81 -0.98 15.27
C GLY A 180 -8.28 0.26 15.98
N ILE A 181 -7.61 0.10 17.12
CA ILE A 181 -6.97 1.21 17.85
C ILE A 181 -5.87 1.86 16.99
N VAL A 182 -5.00 1.03 16.39
CA VAL A 182 -3.93 1.54 15.51
C VAL A 182 -4.51 2.33 14.34
N ALA A 183 -5.57 1.81 13.70
CA ALA A 183 -6.25 2.50 12.61
C ALA A 183 -6.84 3.86 13.05
N ALA A 184 -7.51 3.90 14.21
CA ALA A 184 -8.07 5.14 14.76
C ALA A 184 -6.99 6.19 15.07
N VAL A 185 -5.84 5.77 15.60
CA VAL A 185 -4.69 6.66 15.85
C VAL A 185 -4.13 7.22 14.54
N LEU A 186 -3.96 6.38 13.52
CA LEU A 186 -3.49 6.82 12.20
C LEU A 186 -4.46 7.78 11.52
N GLU A 187 -5.77 7.54 11.66
CA GLU A 187 -6.80 8.45 11.17
C GLU A 187 -6.73 9.79 11.89
N ALA A 188 -6.69 9.80 13.23
CA ALA A 188 -6.56 11.02 14.02
C ALA A 188 -5.29 11.82 13.65
N PHE A 189 -4.15 11.13 13.44
CA PHE A 189 -2.93 11.76 12.96
C PHE A 189 -3.08 12.38 11.57
N THR A 190 -3.75 11.68 10.65
CA THR A 190 -4.02 12.19 9.29
C THR A 190 -4.87 13.46 9.34
N TRP A 191 -5.94 13.47 10.14
CA TRP A 191 -6.78 14.66 10.34
C TRP A 191 -6.01 15.81 10.99
N TYR A 192 -5.17 15.53 11.99
CA TYR A 192 -4.30 16.54 12.60
C TYR A 192 -3.39 17.21 11.57
N VAL A 193 -2.74 16.43 10.69
CA VAL A 193 -1.88 16.96 9.62
C VAL A 193 -2.69 17.80 8.63
N ILE A 194 -3.89 17.36 8.23
CA ILE A 194 -4.76 18.09 7.30
C ILE A 194 -5.18 19.44 7.89
N ILE A 195 -5.62 19.48 9.15
CA ILE A 195 -6.02 20.71 9.83
C ILE A 195 -4.85 21.68 9.94
N LYS A 196 -3.66 21.18 10.31
CA LYS A 196 -2.45 21.99 10.40
C LYS A 196 -2.07 22.61 9.06
N ARG A 197 -2.16 21.85 7.96
CA ARG A 197 -1.91 22.35 6.60
C ARG A 197 -2.94 23.40 6.17
N GLY A 198 -4.22 23.19 6.49
CA GLY A 198 -5.27 24.17 6.19
C GLY A 198 -5.04 25.53 6.85
N LYS A 199 -4.67 25.53 8.15
CA LYS A 199 -4.34 26.76 8.87
C LYS A 199 -3.13 27.50 8.29
N ALA A 200 -2.11 26.77 7.82
CA ALA A 200 -0.93 27.37 7.19
C ALA A 200 -1.25 28.01 5.83
N GLU A 201 -2.10 27.37 5.02
CA GLU A 201 -2.55 27.91 3.73
C GLU A 201 -3.42 29.17 3.88
N GLU A 202 -4.31 29.20 4.88
CA GLU A 202 -5.12 30.38 5.18
C GLU A 202 -4.25 31.56 5.63
N SER A 203 -3.30 31.32 6.54
CA SER A 203 -2.36 32.33 7.02
C SER A 203 -1.53 32.93 5.87
N ALA A 204 -1.09 32.09 4.93
CA ALA A 204 -0.35 32.53 3.74
C ALA A 204 -1.21 33.39 2.79
N LYS A 205 -2.50 33.07 2.60
CA LYS A 205 -3.40 33.87 1.76
C LYS A 205 -3.68 35.24 2.36
N THR A 206 -3.93 35.32 3.68
CA THR A 206 -4.17 36.60 4.36
C THR A 206 -2.94 37.50 4.30
N ALA A 207 -1.72 36.95 4.43
CA ALA A 207 -0.49 37.70 4.26
C ALA A 207 -0.31 38.25 2.84
N GLN A 208 -0.65 37.47 1.80
CA GLN A 208 -0.57 37.90 0.40
C GLN A 208 -1.60 39.01 0.08
N LEU A 209 -2.83 38.92 0.58
CA LEU A 209 -3.84 39.98 0.41
C LEU A 209 -3.43 41.29 1.10
N GLY A 210 -2.86 41.22 2.31
CA GLY A 210 -2.37 42.41 3.01
C GLY A 210 -1.25 43.13 2.26
N ASN A 211 -0.31 42.37 1.69
CA ASN A 211 0.82 42.92 0.92
C ASN A 211 0.38 43.52 -0.43
N ALA A 212 -0.60 42.90 -1.11
CA ALA A 212 -1.19 43.43 -2.34
C ALA A 212 -1.98 44.73 -2.10
N GLY A 213 -2.66 44.85 -0.95
CA GLY A 213 -3.36 46.07 -0.56
C GLY A 213 -2.41 47.24 -0.31
N GLN A 214 -1.28 47.01 0.37
CA GLN A 214 -0.29 48.06 0.63
C GLN A 214 0.40 48.58 -0.63
N SER A 215 0.61 47.74 -1.64
CA SER A 215 1.20 48.14 -2.94
C SER A 215 0.28 49.00 -3.81
N GLN A 216 -1.03 49.10 -3.52
CA GLN A 216 -1.98 49.90 -4.31
C GLN A 216 -2.15 51.34 -3.79
N TYR A 217 -1.58 51.66 -2.63
CA TYR A 217 -1.67 52.98 -1.98
C TYR A 217 -0.32 53.68 -1.80
N ALA A 218 0.74 53.16 -2.40
CA ALA A 218 2.07 53.77 -2.50
C ALA A 218 2.35 54.15 -3.96
#